data_AF-A0A5Q0TK59-F1
#
_entry.id   AF-A0A5Q0TK59-F1
#
_cell.length_a   1.000
_cell.length_b   1.000
_cell.length_c   1.000
_cell.angle_alpha   90.00
_cell.angle_beta   90.00
_cell.angle_gamma   90.00
#
_symmetry.space_group_name_H-M   'P 1'
#
loop_
_entity.id
_entity.type
_entity.pdbx_description
1 polymer ?
#
loop_
_entity_poly.entity_id
_entity_poly.type
_entity_poly.pdbx_seq_one_letter_code
_entity_poly.pdbx_strand_id
1 'polypeptide(L)'
;MSIESSSLKFSGHQTFPIRYGWIYKIIQEVTDGKSITSKNNIEDQMVSMGMGKNMVLSVRHWIRVLNLITPTNKKDQEYSLTPLAKSLFVAPNAYDEYMDKVGTVWLLHWLMQTIDMQNSELNTARWFFNYFNGIRTNKEQIAKEINIALVNHEKDLTEATLKKDIDCLFQMYGVKRTSANKINEDSFASPFTELGLITQENPKDFRAELSKQISLPVEVFAYAVIDFIQRKQKDSSGEVIHQQRTVSFNSLLNDVGSPGRIFRLSSSGLGEKLDQLEVLTSGKIAWTDTQGLRQIQHSFNNLQSEQPAQYLENYYAQEGK
;
A
#
# COMPACT_ATOMS: atom_id res chain seq x y z
N MET A 1 8.07 13.59 -7.63
CA MET A 1 7.70 12.46 -8.51
C MET A 1 6.66 12.98 -9.47
N SER A 2 6.85 12.76 -10.76
CA SER A 2 5.95 13.25 -11.80
C SER A 2 5.15 12.08 -12.36
N ILE A 3 3.86 12.32 -12.62
CA ILE A 3 2.98 11.32 -13.23
C ILE A 3 3.49 10.96 -14.62
N GLU A 4 4.09 11.93 -15.33
CA GLU A 4 4.58 11.79 -16.70
C GLU A 4 5.67 10.72 -16.86
N SER A 5 6.47 10.44 -15.82
CA SER A 5 7.54 9.43 -15.88
C SER A 5 7.14 8.05 -15.36
N SER A 6 5.87 7.82 -15.05
CA SER A 6 5.40 6.59 -14.40
C SER A 6 4.89 5.55 -15.40
N SER A 7 5.24 4.28 -15.20
CA SER A 7 4.72 3.17 -16.00
C SER A 7 3.24 2.90 -15.69
N LEU A 8 2.37 2.97 -16.69
CA LEU A 8 0.93 2.74 -16.50
C LEU A 8 0.60 1.24 -16.38
N LYS A 9 -0.02 0.83 -15.26
CA LYS A 9 -0.35 -0.55 -14.89
C LYS A 9 -1.82 -0.73 -14.48
N PHE A 10 -2.74 -0.23 -15.29
CA PHE A 10 -4.20 -0.26 -15.06
C PHE A 10 -4.86 -1.61 -15.44
N SER A 11 -4.08 -2.70 -15.50
CA SER A 11 -4.57 -4.03 -15.87
C SER A 11 -3.71 -5.12 -15.25
N GLY A 12 -4.15 -6.38 -15.38
CA GLY A 12 -3.45 -7.55 -14.84
C GLY A 12 -4.21 -8.22 -13.70
N HIS A 13 -4.98 -7.46 -12.93
CA HIS A 13 -5.88 -7.95 -11.88
C HIS A 13 -7.10 -8.75 -12.41
N GLN A 14 -7.28 -8.88 -13.72
CA GLN A 14 -8.39 -9.64 -14.33
C GLN A 14 -9.78 -9.25 -13.78
N THR A 15 -9.97 -7.98 -13.39
CA THR A 15 -11.18 -7.46 -12.72
C THR A 15 -11.48 -8.03 -11.33
N PHE A 16 -10.55 -8.78 -10.73
CA PHE A 16 -10.70 -9.31 -9.38
C PHE A 16 -9.93 -8.48 -8.36
N PRO A 17 -10.58 -8.04 -7.25
CA PRO A 17 -9.87 -7.50 -6.11
C PRO A 17 -9.09 -8.62 -5.41
N ILE A 18 -7.98 -8.26 -4.77
CA ILE A 18 -7.25 -9.20 -3.89
C ILE A 18 -8.16 -9.64 -2.74
N ARG A 19 -8.04 -10.91 -2.31
CA ARG A 19 -8.86 -11.53 -1.26
C ARG A 19 -7.98 -12.11 -0.15
N TYR A 20 -8.48 -12.27 1.07
CA TYR A 20 -7.75 -12.79 2.23
C TYR A 20 -6.90 -14.04 1.93
N GLY A 21 -7.57 -15.14 1.58
CA GLY A 21 -6.88 -16.42 1.35
C GLY A 21 -6.00 -16.46 0.09
N TRP A 22 -6.01 -15.43 -0.76
CA TRP A 22 -5.18 -15.42 -1.96
C TRP A 22 -3.71 -15.18 -1.63
N ILE A 23 -3.41 -14.31 -0.66
CA ILE A 23 -2.04 -14.00 -0.25
C ILE A 23 -1.37 -15.25 0.32
N TYR A 24 -2.03 -15.92 1.28
CA TYR A 24 -1.54 -17.19 1.84
C TYR A 24 -1.19 -18.20 0.73
N LYS A 25 -2.15 -18.47 -0.17
CA LYS A 25 -1.99 -19.46 -1.25
C LYS A 25 -0.79 -19.16 -2.16
N ILE A 26 -0.58 -17.90 -2.56
CA ILE A 26 0.55 -17.55 -3.44
C ILE A 26 1.88 -17.53 -2.70
N ILE A 27 1.90 -17.21 -1.40
CA ILE A 27 3.11 -17.31 -0.59
C ILE A 27 3.58 -18.77 -0.53
N GLN A 28 2.68 -19.73 -0.34
CA GLN A 28 3.03 -21.17 -0.34
C GLN A 28 3.63 -21.58 -1.70
N GLU A 29 3.01 -21.17 -2.80
CA GLU A 29 3.51 -21.44 -4.16
C GLU A 29 4.94 -20.92 -4.40
N VAL A 30 5.22 -19.68 -3.99
CA VAL A 30 6.57 -19.10 -4.13
C VAL A 30 7.57 -19.78 -3.19
N THR A 31 7.13 -20.17 -1.98
CA THR A 31 7.95 -20.89 -1.01
C THR A 31 8.36 -22.28 -1.53
N ASP A 32 7.45 -22.95 -2.24
CA ASP A 32 7.70 -24.21 -2.94
C ASP A 32 8.58 -24.07 -4.20
N GLY A 33 9.06 -22.85 -4.50
CA GLY A 33 9.91 -22.57 -5.66
C GLY A 33 9.14 -22.55 -6.99
N LYS A 34 7.81 -22.48 -6.97
CA LYS A 34 7.01 -22.45 -8.20
C LYS A 34 7.05 -21.07 -8.84
N SER A 35 7.31 -21.04 -10.14
CA SER A 35 7.36 -19.80 -10.92
C SER A 35 6.00 -19.09 -10.95
N ILE A 36 5.99 -17.78 -10.75
CA ILE A 36 4.77 -16.96 -10.86
C ILE A 36 4.64 -16.24 -12.21
N THR A 37 5.55 -16.51 -13.15
CA THR A 37 5.60 -15.92 -14.50
C THR A 37 5.38 -16.96 -15.59
N SER A 38 5.84 -18.19 -15.37
CA SER A 38 5.72 -19.26 -16.35
C SER A 38 4.26 -19.52 -16.73
N LYS A 39 4.00 -19.68 -18.03
CA LYS A 39 2.68 -20.08 -18.52
C LYS A 39 2.43 -21.58 -18.31
N ASN A 40 3.49 -22.37 -18.22
CA ASN A 40 3.42 -23.82 -18.24
C ASN A 40 2.88 -24.42 -16.94
N ASN A 41 3.03 -23.71 -15.81
CA ASN A 41 2.56 -24.18 -14.50
C ASN A 41 1.22 -23.57 -14.07
N ILE A 42 0.49 -22.87 -14.96
CA ILE A 42 -0.80 -22.26 -14.61
C ILE A 42 -1.82 -23.33 -14.21
N GLU A 43 -1.86 -24.47 -14.91
CA GLU A 43 -2.81 -25.54 -14.62
C GLU A 43 -2.53 -26.19 -13.26
N ASP A 44 -1.25 -26.45 -12.95
CA ASP A 44 -0.82 -26.95 -11.63
C ASP A 44 -1.23 -25.97 -10.52
N GLN A 45 -1.07 -24.66 -10.76
CA GLN A 45 -1.46 -23.62 -9.83
C GLN A 45 -2.97 -23.47 -9.64
N MET A 46 -3.75 -23.76 -10.66
CA MET A 46 -5.21 -23.81 -10.55
C MET A 46 -5.63 -24.94 -9.60
N VAL A 47 -4.99 -26.11 -9.72
CA VAL A 47 -5.25 -27.26 -8.86
C VAL A 47 -4.78 -26.99 -7.44
N SER A 48 -3.53 -26.55 -7.24
CA SER A 48 -2.95 -26.37 -5.89
C SER A 48 -3.65 -25.26 -5.11
N MET A 49 -3.97 -24.13 -5.75
CA MET A 49 -4.66 -23.02 -5.09
C MET A 49 -6.19 -23.19 -5.08
N GLY A 50 -6.74 -24.19 -5.78
CA GLY A 50 -8.18 -24.39 -5.91
C GLY A 50 -8.88 -23.18 -6.53
N MET A 51 -8.32 -22.65 -7.62
CA MET A 51 -8.74 -21.39 -8.23
C MET A 51 -8.82 -21.50 -9.75
N GLY A 52 -9.72 -20.74 -10.38
CA GLY A 52 -9.77 -20.64 -11.83
C GLY A 52 -8.58 -19.88 -12.43
N LYS A 53 -8.28 -20.12 -13.70
CA LYS A 53 -7.16 -19.50 -14.44
C LYS A 53 -7.04 -17.98 -14.25
N ASN A 54 -8.14 -17.25 -14.39
CA ASN A 54 -8.13 -15.78 -14.27
C ASN A 54 -7.84 -15.32 -12.84
N MET A 55 -8.27 -16.08 -11.84
CA MET A 55 -7.96 -15.78 -10.44
C MET A 55 -6.46 -16.02 -10.17
N VAL A 56 -5.88 -17.10 -10.70
CA VAL A 56 -4.42 -17.35 -10.60
C VAL A 56 -3.62 -16.20 -11.21
N LEU A 57 -4.01 -15.75 -12.42
CA LEU A 57 -3.37 -14.59 -13.06
C LEU A 57 -3.51 -13.30 -12.24
N SER A 58 -4.68 -13.08 -11.64
CA SER A 58 -4.91 -11.93 -10.75
C SER A 58 -4.04 -11.99 -9.50
N VAL A 59 -3.89 -13.16 -8.88
CA VAL A 59 -3.06 -13.31 -7.67
C VAL A 59 -1.59 -13.09 -7.96
N ARG A 60 -1.10 -13.62 -9.10
CA ARG A 60 0.25 -13.35 -9.60
C ARG A 60 0.47 -11.84 -9.82
N HIS A 61 -0.55 -11.11 -10.27
CA HIS A 61 -0.48 -9.65 -10.38
C HIS A 61 -0.40 -8.99 -9.00
N TRP A 62 -1.29 -9.35 -8.07
CA TRP A 62 -1.36 -8.73 -6.75
C TRP A 62 -0.11 -8.93 -5.90
N ILE A 63 0.51 -10.11 -5.88
CA ILE A 63 1.74 -10.33 -5.09
C ILE A 63 2.89 -9.41 -5.54
N ARG A 64 2.94 -9.03 -6.82
CA ARG A 64 3.89 -8.04 -7.34
C ARG A 64 3.53 -6.64 -6.88
N VAL A 65 2.27 -6.26 -7.05
CA VAL A 65 1.75 -4.93 -6.69
C VAL A 65 1.85 -4.65 -5.18
N LEU A 66 1.74 -5.68 -4.35
CA LEU A 66 1.96 -5.63 -2.90
C LEU A 66 3.44 -5.57 -2.50
N ASN A 67 4.38 -5.63 -3.45
CA ASN A 67 5.83 -5.64 -3.20
C ASN A 67 6.29 -6.78 -2.26
N LEU A 68 5.64 -7.95 -2.33
CA LEU A 68 5.97 -9.12 -1.50
C LEU A 68 7.03 -10.03 -2.15
N ILE A 69 7.41 -9.72 -3.38
CA ILE A 69 8.41 -10.48 -4.13
C ILE A 69 9.40 -9.54 -4.82
N THR A 70 10.61 -10.05 -5.04
CA THR A 70 11.69 -9.36 -5.75
C THR A 70 12.26 -10.27 -6.84
N PRO A 71 12.63 -9.73 -8.02
CA PRO A 71 13.24 -10.53 -9.07
C PRO A 71 14.61 -11.05 -8.63
N THR A 72 14.83 -12.36 -8.72
CA THR A 72 16.13 -13.00 -8.47
C THR A 72 17.02 -12.98 -9.71
N ASN A 73 16.41 -13.16 -10.88
CA ASN A 73 17.06 -13.09 -12.18
C ASN A 73 16.14 -12.36 -13.17
N LYS A 74 16.57 -11.18 -13.63
CA LYS A 74 15.78 -10.34 -14.55
C LYS A 74 15.59 -10.98 -15.93
N LYS A 75 16.48 -11.88 -16.37
CA LYS A 75 16.38 -12.55 -17.67
C LYS A 75 15.32 -13.66 -17.67
N ASP A 76 15.28 -14.44 -16.59
CA ASP A 76 14.38 -15.60 -16.47
C ASP A 76 13.06 -15.27 -15.77
N GLN A 77 12.88 -14.01 -15.36
CA GLN A 77 11.71 -13.52 -14.63
C GLN A 77 11.37 -14.41 -13.43
N GLU A 78 12.40 -14.88 -12.74
CA GLU A 78 12.29 -15.61 -11.49
C GLU A 78 12.12 -14.63 -10.33
N TYR A 79 11.29 -15.01 -9.37
CA TYR A 79 10.96 -14.17 -8.22
C TYR A 79 11.15 -14.95 -6.93
N SER A 80 11.58 -14.26 -5.89
CA SER A 80 11.62 -14.77 -4.53
C SER A 80 10.88 -13.82 -3.58
N LEU A 81 10.40 -14.35 -2.46
CA LEU A 81 9.81 -13.52 -1.42
C LEU A 81 10.81 -12.50 -0.88
N THR A 82 10.34 -11.27 -0.65
CA THR A 82 11.14 -10.26 0.04
C THR A 82 11.42 -10.69 1.48
N PRO A 83 12.47 -10.16 2.13
CA PRO A 83 12.72 -10.43 3.54
C PRO A 83 11.49 -10.14 4.42
N LEU A 84 10.80 -9.03 4.15
CA LEU A 84 9.57 -8.67 4.85
C LEU A 84 8.45 -9.69 4.63
N ALA A 85 8.22 -10.13 3.38
CA ALA A 85 7.20 -11.14 3.10
C ALA A 85 7.49 -12.48 3.78
N LYS A 86 8.76 -12.87 3.88
CA LYS A 86 9.19 -14.06 4.64
C LYS A 86 8.86 -13.92 6.12
N SER A 87 9.25 -12.81 6.75
CA SER A 87 8.95 -12.55 8.17
C SER A 87 7.44 -12.47 8.45
N LEU A 88 6.65 -11.93 7.52
CA LEU A 88 5.20 -11.82 7.69
C LEU A 88 4.49 -13.18 7.59
N PHE A 89 4.81 -13.98 6.56
CA PHE A 89 3.92 -15.06 6.14
C PHE A 89 4.53 -16.47 6.15
N VAL A 90 5.84 -16.62 6.35
CA VAL A 90 6.49 -17.94 6.22
C VAL A 90 6.73 -18.57 7.60
N ALA A 91 6.03 -19.69 7.84
CA ALA A 91 6.15 -20.52 9.04
C ALA A 91 7.58 -21.08 9.24
N PRO A 92 7.98 -21.46 10.48
CA PRO A 92 7.19 -21.47 11.71
C PRO A 92 7.16 -20.14 12.48
N ASN A 93 7.97 -19.15 12.07
CA ASN A 93 8.14 -17.88 12.80
C ASN A 93 7.45 -16.71 12.11
N ALA A 94 6.38 -16.98 11.35
CA ALA A 94 5.60 -15.94 10.68
C ALA A 94 4.99 -14.99 11.71
N TYR A 95 5.09 -13.70 11.47
CA TYR A 95 4.45 -12.68 12.30
C TYR A 95 2.91 -12.73 12.22
N ASP A 96 2.38 -13.05 11.04
CA ASP A 96 0.94 -13.10 10.78
C ASP A 96 0.63 -13.93 9.51
N GLU A 97 0.87 -15.25 9.59
CA GLU A 97 0.73 -16.20 8.46
C GLU A 97 -0.61 -16.08 7.71
N TYR A 98 -1.69 -15.87 8.46
CA TYR A 98 -3.06 -15.88 7.94
C TYR A 98 -3.64 -14.47 7.75
N MET A 99 -2.87 -13.41 8.03
CA MET A 99 -3.30 -12.01 7.93
C MET A 99 -4.49 -11.70 8.86
N ASP A 100 -4.42 -12.18 10.09
CA ASP A 100 -5.46 -11.97 11.12
C ASP A 100 -5.36 -10.60 11.78
N LYS A 101 -4.22 -9.92 11.65
CA LYS A 101 -3.95 -8.64 12.31
C LYS A 101 -4.17 -7.46 11.38
N VAL A 102 -4.98 -6.50 11.83
CA VAL A 102 -5.28 -5.27 11.05
C VAL A 102 -4.02 -4.48 10.67
N GLY A 103 -2.96 -4.53 11.49
CA GLY A 103 -1.67 -3.91 11.19
C GLY A 103 -1.02 -4.48 9.93
N THR A 104 -1.18 -5.78 9.66
CA THR A 104 -0.71 -6.41 8.42
C THR A 104 -1.45 -5.83 7.22
N VAL A 105 -2.77 -5.61 7.33
CA VAL A 105 -3.56 -5.00 6.26
C VAL A 105 -3.12 -3.55 6.00
N TRP A 106 -2.86 -2.76 7.05
CA TRP A 106 -2.31 -1.41 6.91
C TRP A 106 -0.92 -1.40 6.28
N LEU A 107 -0.05 -2.32 6.66
CA LEU A 107 1.29 -2.45 6.11
C LEU A 107 1.23 -2.82 4.62
N LEU A 108 0.39 -3.79 4.24
CA LEU A 108 0.17 -4.16 2.84
C LEU A 108 -0.40 -3.00 2.03
N HIS A 109 -1.28 -2.20 2.62
CA HIS A 109 -1.78 -0.99 1.98
C HIS A 109 -0.65 0.02 1.75
N TRP A 110 0.20 0.25 2.75
CA TRP A 110 1.40 1.08 2.58
C TRP A 110 2.27 0.57 1.43
N LEU A 111 2.68 -0.70 1.46
CA LEU A 111 3.54 -1.31 0.45
C LEU A 111 2.95 -1.22 -0.97
N MET A 112 1.63 -1.34 -1.09
CA MET A 112 0.94 -1.24 -2.38
C MET A 112 0.89 0.18 -2.92
N GLN A 113 0.66 1.16 -2.04
CA GLN A 113 0.42 2.54 -2.46
C GLN A 113 1.67 3.42 -2.49
N THR A 114 2.76 3.00 -1.83
CA THR A 114 4.04 3.68 -1.95
C THR A 114 4.52 3.64 -3.40
N ILE A 115 5.12 4.73 -3.85
CA ILE A 115 5.70 4.85 -5.19
C ILE A 115 7.21 4.67 -5.04
N ASP A 116 7.75 3.68 -5.73
CA ASP A 116 9.19 3.50 -5.90
C ASP A 116 9.72 4.53 -6.90
N MET A 117 10.80 5.23 -6.53
CA MET A 117 11.43 6.23 -7.38
C MET A 117 12.17 5.60 -8.57
N GLN A 118 12.59 4.33 -8.46
CA GLN A 118 13.29 3.61 -9.51
C GLN A 118 12.33 3.00 -10.52
N ASN A 119 11.18 2.50 -10.05
CA ASN A 119 10.15 1.88 -10.86
C ASN A 119 8.76 2.41 -10.47
N SER A 120 8.49 3.67 -10.79
CA SER A 120 7.20 4.29 -10.53
C SER A 120 6.13 3.66 -11.40
N GLU A 121 5.27 2.84 -10.82
CA GLU A 121 4.11 2.26 -11.51
C GLU A 121 2.83 2.95 -11.04
N LEU A 122 2.00 3.40 -11.97
CA LEU A 122 0.73 4.06 -11.69
C LEU A 122 -0.45 3.18 -12.10
N ASN A 123 -1.41 3.04 -11.19
CA ASN A 123 -2.74 2.48 -11.43
C ASN A 123 -3.77 3.37 -10.71
N THR A 124 -5.04 3.04 -10.81
CA THR A 124 -6.12 3.86 -10.22
C THR A 124 -5.97 3.98 -8.70
N ALA A 125 -5.66 2.90 -7.98
CA ALA A 125 -5.52 2.93 -6.53
C ALA A 125 -4.34 3.81 -6.10
N ARG A 126 -3.18 3.64 -6.75
CA ARG A 126 -1.98 4.42 -6.46
C ARG A 126 -2.18 5.89 -6.79
N TRP A 127 -2.88 6.19 -7.89
CA TRP A 127 -3.29 7.56 -8.20
C TRP A 127 -4.20 8.14 -7.11
N PHE A 128 -5.22 7.38 -6.69
CA PHE A 128 -6.18 7.80 -5.68
C PHE A 128 -5.50 8.13 -4.35
N PHE A 129 -4.67 7.23 -3.81
CA PHE A 129 -4.03 7.43 -2.51
C PHE A 129 -2.86 8.42 -2.52
N ASN A 130 -2.38 8.86 -3.69
CA ASN A 130 -1.24 9.79 -3.80
C ASN A 130 -1.58 11.16 -4.39
N TYR A 131 -2.66 11.30 -5.15
CA TYR A 131 -2.95 12.54 -5.89
C TYR A 131 -4.39 13.06 -5.68
N PHE A 132 -5.36 12.19 -5.38
CA PHE A 132 -6.72 12.62 -5.13
C PHE A 132 -6.83 13.46 -3.85
N ASN A 133 -7.46 14.63 -3.96
CA ASN A 133 -7.62 15.58 -2.84
C ASN A 133 -9.08 15.69 -2.36
N GLY A 134 -10.02 15.02 -3.01
CA GLY A 134 -11.43 15.12 -2.68
C GLY A 134 -11.83 14.28 -1.46
N ILE A 135 -13.05 14.56 -1.00
CA ILE A 135 -13.73 13.80 0.05
C ILE A 135 -14.82 12.90 -0.53
N ARG A 136 -15.62 13.46 -1.45
CA ARG A 136 -16.67 12.75 -2.18
C ARG A 136 -16.30 12.62 -3.64
N THR A 137 -16.66 11.49 -4.24
CA THR A 137 -16.37 11.21 -5.64
C THR A 137 -17.31 10.15 -6.20
N ASN A 138 -17.25 9.96 -7.51
CA ASN A 138 -17.86 8.85 -8.24
C ASN A 138 -16.90 8.36 -9.32
N LYS A 139 -17.27 7.25 -9.98
CA LYS A 139 -16.39 6.60 -10.97
C LYS A 139 -16.07 7.52 -12.15
N GLU A 140 -17.05 8.30 -12.59
CA GLU A 140 -16.92 9.23 -13.71
C GLU A 140 -15.96 10.38 -13.38
N GLN A 141 -16.04 10.92 -12.15
CA GLN A 141 -15.14 11.97 -11.68
C GLN A 141 -13.70 11.47 -11.56
N ILE A 142 -13.49 10.28 -11.00
CA ILE A 142 -12.14 9.66 -10.93
C ILE A 142 -11.58 9.44 -12.34
N ALA A 143 -12.38 8.90 -13.27
CA ALA A 143 -11.94 8.72 -14.65
C ALA A 143 -11.53 10.04 -15.31
N LYS A 144 -12.32 11.10 -15.11
CA LYS A 144 -12.02 12.44 -15.62
C LYS A 144 -10.72 12.99 -15.03
N GLU A 145 -10.55 12.94 -13.71
CA GLU A 145 -9.35 13.46 -13.04
C GLU A 145 -8.08 12.70 -13.42
N ILE A 146 -8.15 11.37 -13.58
CA ILE A 146 -7.02 10.56 -14.05
C ILE A 146 -6.64 10.94 -15.49
N ASN A 147 -7.62 11.07 -16.39
CA ASN A 147 -7.34 11.48 -17.77
C ASN A 147 -6.71 12.88 -17.84
N ILE A 148 -7.16 13.82 -16.99
CA ILE A 148 -6.54 15.15 -16.88
C ILE A 148 -5.10 15.02 -16.37
N ALA A 149 -4.86 14.21 -15.35
CA ALA A 149 -3.53 14.00 -14.78
C ALA A 149 -2.55 13.35 -15.76
N LEU A 150 -3.06 12.62 -16.77
CA LEU A 150 -2.27 11.92 -17.77
C LEU A 150 -2.18 12.66 -19.12
N VAL A 151 -2.68 13.89 -19.22
CA VAL A 151 -2.71 14.64 -20.50
C VAL A 151 -1.33 14.83 -21.14
N ASN A 152 -0.26 14.86 -20.32
CA ASN A 152 1.13 14.99 -20.76
C ASN A 152 1.91 13.67 -20.72
N HIS A 153 1.25 12.53 -20.47
CA HIS A 153 1.89 11.23 -20.39
C HIS A 153 2.07 10.63 -21.81
N GLU A 154 3.16 9.89 -22.04
CA GLU A 154 3.50 9.32 -23.37
C GLU A 154 2.51 8.27 -23.89
N LYS A 155 1.75 7.65 -22.99
CA LYS A 155 0.78 6.58 -23.28
C LYS A 155 -0.61 6.99 -22.88
N ASP A 156 -1.54 6.69 -23.77
CA ASP A 156 -2.98 6.82 -23.54
C ASP A 156 -3.56 5.59 -22.84
N LEU A 157 -4.60 5.81 -22.05
CA LEU A 157 -5.43 4.77 -21.46
C LEU A 157 -6.74 4.66 -22.23
N THR A 158 -7.14 3.44 -22.57
CA THR A 158 -8.50 3.22 -23.08
C THR A 158 -9.52 3.39 -21.96
N GLU A 159 -10.69 3.94 -22.30
CA GLU A 159 -11.81 4.11 -21.36
C GLU A 159 -12.19 2.78 -20.69
N ALA A 160 -12.22 1.68 -21.46
CA ALA A 160 -12.56 0.36 -20.96
C ALA A 160 -11.55 -0.18 -19.93
N THR A 161 -10.25 0.05 -20.14
CA THR A 161 -9.21 -0.33 -19.17
C THR A 161 -9.33 0.49 -17.90
N LEU A 162 -9.44 1.81 -18.04
CA LEU A 162 -9.55 2.73 -16.90
C LEU A 162 -10.78 2.42 -16.04
N LYS A 163 -11.94 2.21 -16.68
CA LYS A 163 -13.18 1.84 -15.98
C LYS A 163 -13.05 0.55 -15.18
N LYS A 164 -12.43 -0.48 -15.75
CA LYS A 164 -12.19 -1.77 -15.06
C LYS A 164 -11.28 -1.63 -13.84
N ASP A 165 -10.27 -0.77 -13.92
CA ASP A 165 -9.33 -0.54 -12.82
C ASP A 165 -9.97 0.33 -11.71
N ILE A 166 -10.80 1.32 -12.09
CA ILE A 166 -11.66 2.08 -11.15
C ILE A 166 -12.65 1.16 -10.44
N ASP A 167 -13.30 0.26 -11.16
CA ASP A 167 -14.18 -0.74 -10.55
C ASP A 167 -13.41 -1.60 -9.55
N CYS A 168 -12.18 -1.99 -9.87
CA CYS A 168 -11.33 -2.77 -8.98
C CYS A 168 -10.94 -2.00 -7.71
N LEU A 169 -10.57 -0.71 -7.80
CA LEU A 169 -10.33 0.16 -6.64
C LEU A 169 -11.51 0.12 -5.66
N PHE A 170 -12.72 0.38 -6.15
CA PHE A 170 -13.91 0.43 -5.29
C PHE A 170 -14.33 -0.95 -4.78
N GLN A 171 -14.02 -2.03 -5.49
CA GLN A 171 -14.21 -3.39 -4.97
C GLN A 171 -13.17 -3.76 -3.88
N MET A 172 -11.96 -3.21 -3.95
CA MET A 172 -10.92 -3.45 -2.95
C MET A 172 -11.14 -2.68 -1.65
N TYR A 173 -11.62 -1.44 -1.74
CA TYR A 173 -11.66 -0.52 -0.60
C TYR A 173 -13.07 -0.09 -0.18
N GLY A 174 -14.07 -0.24 -1.05
CA GLY A 174 -15.41 0.30 -0.82
C GLY A 174 -16.21 -0.51 0.18
N VAL A 175 -16.37 0.02 1.39
CA VAL A 175 -17.27 -0.55 2.41
C VAL A 175 -18.73 -0.31 1.99
N LYS A 176 -19.48 -1.38 1.76
CA LYS A 176 -20.90 -1.30 1.44
C LYS A 176 -21.73 -1.31 2.71
N ARG A 177 -22.43 -0.20 2.98
CA ARG A 177 -23.41 -0.14 4.05
C ARG A 177 -24.78 -0.51 3.49
N THR A 178 -25.48 -1.41 4.17
CA THR A 178 -26.89 -1.66 3.93
C THR A 178 -27.75 -0.49 4.41
N SER A 179 -29.00 -0.42 3.99
CA SER A 179 -29.98 0.59 4.43
C SER A 179 -30.19 0.65 5.95
N ALA A 180 -29.79 -0.40 6.68
CA ALA A 180 -29.79 -0.45 8.15
C ALA A 180 -28.45 -0.04 8.79
N ASN A 181 -27.54 0.61 8.06
CA ASN A 181 -26.16 0.92 8.46
C ASN A 181 -25.32 -0.31 8.88
N LYS A 182 -25.76 -1.53 8.57
CA LYS A 182 -24.98 -2.76 8.77
C LYS A 182 -24.03 -2.97 7.59
N ILE A 183 -22.79 -3.36 7.88
CA ILE A 183 -21.80 -3.74 6.87
C ILE A 183 -22.30 -5.02 6.18
N ASN A 184 -22.31 -5.05 4.86
CA ASN A 184 -22.65 -6.26 4.09
C ASN A 184 -21.48 -7.26 4.18
N GLU A 185 -21.75 -8.53 4.47
CA GLU A 185 -20.75 -9.62 4.51
C GLU A 185 -19.97 -9.75 3.19
N ASP A 186 -20.59 -9.48 2.04
CA ASP A 186 -19.92 -9.43 0.74
C ASP A 186 -18.87 -8.32 0.62
N SER A 187 -18.85 -7.35 1.56
CA SER A 187 -17.83 -6.29 1.60
C SER A 187 -16.46 -6.83 2.00
N PHE A 188 -16.38 -7.94 2.73
CA PHE A 188 -15.11 -8.52 3.18
C PHE A 188 -14.39 -9.34 2.10
N ALA A 189 -14.81 -9.23 0.83
CA ALA A 189 -14.15 -9.90 -0.27
C ALA A 189 -12.66 -9.48 -0.40
N SER A 190 -12.33 -8.24 -0.05
CA SER A 190 -10.95 -7.74 -0.03
C SER A 190 -10.53 -7.29 1.37
N PRO A 191 -9.29 -7.60 1.80
CA PRO A 191 -8.82 -7.22 3.12
C PRO A 191 -8.79 -5.72 3.35
N PHE A 192 -8.60 -4.94 2.30
CA PHE A 192 -8.51 -3.49 2.40
C PHE A 192 -9.82 -2.79 2.75
N THR A 193 -10.96 -3.49 2.69
CA THR A 193 -12.24 -2.94 3.14
C THR A 193 -12.30 -2.71 4.64
N GLU A 194 -11.55 -3.50 5.44
CA GLU A 194 -11.47 -3.33 6.90
C GLU A 194 -10.83 -2.01 7.31
N LEU A 195 -10.02 -1.41 6.43
CA LEU A 195 -9.37 -0.13 6.69
C LEU A 195 -10.36 1.04 6.69
N GLY A 196 -11.57 0.87 6.12
CA GLY A 196 -12.59 1.90 6.10
C GLY A 196 -12.21 3.18 5.34
N LEU A 197 -11.18 3.12 4.48
CA LEU A 197 -10.65 4.27 3.75
C LEU A 197 -11.62 4.83 2.71
N ILE A 198 -12.49 3.98 2.14
CA ILE A 198 -13.53 4.35 1.19
C ILE A 198 -14.86 3.73 1.63
N THR A 199 -15.90 4.54 1.70
CA THR A 199 -17.26 4.11 2.03
C THR A 199 -18.18 4.38 0.85
N GLN A 200 -19.04 3.42 0.53
CA GLN A 200 -20.05 3.61 -0.50
C GLN A 200 -21.29 4.24 0.14
N GLU A 201 -21.60 5.50 -0.20
CA GLU A 201 -22.78 6.22 0.32
C GLU A 201 -24.05 5.78 -0.43
N ASN A 202 -23.94 5.57 -1.75
CA ASN A 202 -25.00 5.03 -2.60
C ASN A 202 -24.38 4.26 -3.80
N PRO A 203 -25.16 3.65 -4.71
CA PRO A 203 -24.61 2.86 -5.81
C PRO A 203 -23.59 3.59 -6.71
N LYS A 204 -23.64 4.92 -6.80
CA LYS A 204 -22.77 5.74 -7.66
C LYS A 204 -21.73 6.56 -6.88
N ASP A 205 -22.07 6.97 -5.67
CA ASP A 205 -21.26 7.91 -4.89
C ASP A 205 -20.48 7.22 -3.77
N PHE A 206 -19.23 7.66 -3.64
CA PHE A 206 -18.27 7.18 -2.67
C PHE A 206 -17.74 8.35 -1.84
N ARG A 207 -17.47 8.06 -0.57
CA ARG A 207 -16.87 8.98 0.38
C ARG A 207 -15.57 8.37 0.89
N ALA A 208 -14.48 9.08 0.68
CA ALA A 208 -13.22 8.86 1.36
C ALA A 208 -13.01 10.09 2.24
N GLU A 209 -12.97 9.95 3.56
CA GLU A 209 -12.69 11.06 4.48
C GLU A 209 -11.24 11.05 4.93
N LEU A 210 -10.73 12.21 5.37
CA LEU A 210 -9.47 12.26 6.12
C LEU A 210 -9.80 12.02 7.59
N SER A 211 -9.05 11.15 8.27
CA SER A 211 -9.37 10.78 9.64
C SER A 211 -8.14 10.58 10.51
N LYS A 212 -8.35 10.23 11.78
CA LYS A 212 -7.27 9.87 12.70
C LYS A 212 -6.71 8.47 12.47
N GLN A 213 -7.45 7.62 11.73
CA GLN A 213 -7.14 6.21 11.51
C GLN A 213 -6.77 5.48 12.81
N ILE A 214 -7.74 5.39 13.72
CA ILE A 214 -7.53 4.83 15.07
C ILE A 214 -6.97 3.39 14.99
N SER A 215 -7.40 2.61 14.00
CA SER A 215 -6.96 1.23 13.76
C SER A 215 -5.55 1.09 13.17
N LEU A 216 -4.88 2.19 12.77
CA LEU A 216 -3.52 2.16 12.23
C LEU A 216 -2.52 2.02 13.40
N PRO A 217 -1.78 0.91 13.55
CA PRO A 217 -0.80 0.78 14.63
C PRO A 217 0.34 1.78 14.47
N VAL A 218 0.87 2.28 15.60
CA VAL A 218 1.99 3.25 15.57
C VAL A 218 3.26 2.62 14.99
N GLU A 219 3.45 1.32 15.16
CA GLU A 219 4.58 0.56 14.62
C GLU A 219 4.56 0.50 13.08
N VAL A 220 3.38 0.33 12.48
CA VAL A 220 3.19 0.37 11.02
C VAL A 220 3.39 1.80 10.52
N PHE A 221 2.92 2.80 11.28
CA PHE A 221 3.17 4.20 10.97
C PHE A 221 4.68 4.54 11.07
N ALA A 222 5.41 4.01 12.06
CA ALA A 222 6.86 4.16 12.20
C ALA A 222 7.60 3.59 11.00
N TYR A 223 7.21 2.38 10.56
CA TYR A 223 7.72 1.77 9.34
C TYR A 223 7.56 2.73 8.15
N ALA A 224 6.35 3.26 7.96
CA ALA A 224 6.03 4.14 6.84
C ALA A 224 6.78 5.47 6.87
N VAL A 225 6.93 6.09 8.05
CA VAL A 225 7.68 7.35 8.20
C VAL A 225 9.15 7.15 7.83
N ILE A 226 9.80 6.12 8.36
CA ILE A 226 11.22 5.87 8.09
C ILE A 226 11.41 5.52 6.61
N ASP A 227 10.58 4.62 6.06
CA ASP A 227 10.60 4.26 4.64
C ASP A 227 10.41 5.49 3.73
N PHE A 228 9.46 6.37 4.05
CA PHE A 228 9.22 7.59 3.30
C PHE A 228 10.44 8.53 3.30
N ILE A 229 11.05 8.77 4.46
CA ILE A 229 12.21 9.65 4.57
C ILE A 229 13.42 9.02 3.85
N GLN A 230 13.62 7.71 3.99
CA GLN A 230 14.69 6.98 3.30
C GLN A 230 14.55 7.09 1.78
N ARG A 231 13.34 6.93 1.24
CA ARG A 231 13.06 7.08 -0.20
C ARG A 231 13.25 8.51 -0.67
N LYS A 232 12.76 9.50 0.07
CA LYS A 232 12.94 10.93 -0.24
C LYS A 232 14.40 11.37 -0.36
N GLN A 233 15.29 10.71 0.38
CA GLN A 233 16.73 10.97 0.37
C GLN A 233 17.47 10.33 -0.81
N LYS A 234 16.79 9.53 -1.63
CA LYS A 234 17.36 8.87 -2.81
C LYS A 234 16.89 9.51 -4.10
N ASP A 235 17.68 9.37 -5.16
CA ASP A 235 17.22 9.66 -6.52
C ASP A 235 16.63 8.42 -7.21
N SER A 236 16.31 8.56 -8.50
CA SER A 236 15.79 7.46 -9.34
C SER A 236 16.80 6.36 -9.63
N SER A 237 18.10 6.58 -9.40
CA SER A 237 19.13 5.53 -9.48
C SER A 237 19.29 4.76 -8.15
N GLY A 238 18.68 5.26 -7.07
CA GLY A 238 18.78 4.69 -5.74
C GLY A 238 19.92 5.27 -4.90
N GLU A 239 20.70 6.20 -5.46
CA GLU A 239 21.80 6.85 -4.77
C GLU A 239 21.29 7.89 -3.78
N VAL A 240 21.96 7.98 -2.63
CA VAL A 240 21.58 8.90 -1.56
C VAL A 240 22.04 10.31 -1.94
N ILE A 241 21.08 11.19 -2.26
CA ILE A 241 21.33 12.57 -2.69
C ILE A 241 21.43 13.57 -1.53
N HIS A 242 20.84 13.27 -0.37
CA HIS A 242 20.98 14.08 0.84
C HIS A 242 20.68 13.27 2.10
N GLN A 243 21.13 13.76 3.27
CA GLN A 243 20.90 13.12 4.58
C GLN A 243 20.25 14.08 5.58
N GLN A 244 19.34 14.92 5.10
CA GLN A 244 18.59 15.85 5.94
C GLN A 244 17.93 15.11 7.10
N ARG A 245 18.11 15.68 8.29
CA ARG A 245 17.56 15.16 9.56
C ARG A 245 16.18 15.68 9.88
N THR A 246 15.70 16.65 9.11
CA THR A 246 14.43 17.31 9.32
C THR A 246 13.53 17.12 8.11
N VAL A 247 12.24 16.93 8.37
CA VAL A 247 11.20 16.90 7.35
C VAL A 247 10.02 17.72 7.85
N SER A 248 9.45 18.57 6.99
CA SER A 248 8.32 19.41 7.39
C SER A 248 7.07 18.55 7.61
N PHE A 249 6.21 18.97 8.54
CA PHE A 249 4.93 18.31 8.79
C PHE A 249 4.07 18.26 7.51
N ASN A 250 4.09 19.33 6.71
CA ASN A 250 3.38 19.39 5.44
C ASN A 250 3.89 18.38 4.42
N SER A 251 5.19 18.05 4.43
CA SER A 251 5.74 17.02 3.55
C SER A 251 5.20 15.64 3.92
N LEU A 252 5.14 15.30 5.22
CA LEU A 252 4.51 14.03 5.65
C LEU A 252 3.00 14.00 5.44
N LEU A 253 2.33 15.15 5.45
CA LEU A 253 0.88 15.20 5.27
C LEU A 253 0.48 15.10 3.80
N ASN A 254 1.17 15.82 2.92
CA ASN A 254 0.67 16.17 1.59
C ASN A 254 1.57 15.76 0.42
N ASP A 255 2.83 15.37 0.65
CA ASP A 255 3.66 14.98 -0.49
C ASP A 255 3.17 13.66 -1.09
N VAL A 256 3.42 13.49 -2.38
CA VAL A 256 3.24 12.21 -3.08
C VAL A 256 4.07 11.13 -2.37
N GLY A 257 3.45 10.00 -2.06
CA GLY A 257 4.08 8.88 -1.35
C GLY A 257 4.19 9.06 0.16
N SER A 258 3.63 10.12 0.73
CA SER A 258 3.71 10.42 2.16
C SER A 258 2.72 9.59 3.01
N PRO A 259 3.04 9.33 4.29
CA PRO A 259 2.13 8.64 5.22
C PRO A 259 0.76 9.32 5.34
N GLY A 260 0.72 10.66 5.35
CA GLY A 260 -0.52 11.41 5.45
C GLY A 260 -1.47 11.17 4.28
N ARG A 261 -0.94 11.14 3.05
CA ARG A 261 -1.73 10.83 1.86
C ARG A 261 -2.18 9.38 1.81
N ILE A 262 -1.22 8.45 1.93
CA ILE A 262 -1.49 7.02 1.77
C ILE A 262 -2.50 6.55 2.81
N PHE A 263 -2.26 6.84 4.09
CA PHE A 263 -3.19 6.48 5.17
C PHE A 263 -4.41 7.40 5.28
N ARG A 264 -4.52 8.44 4.43
CA ARG A 264 -5.64 9.40 4.46
C ARG A 264 -5.82 10.02 5.85
N LEU A 265 -4.72 10.49 6.43
CA LEU A 265 -4.71 11.12 7.75
C LEU A 265 -5.18 12.58 7.66
N SER A 266 -5.96 13.02 8.63
CA SER A 266 -6.17 14.45 8.86
C SER A 266 -4.92 15.08 9.50
N SER A 267 -4.80 16.41 9.49
CA SER A 267 -3.69 17.10 10.17
C SER A 267 -3.65 16.78 11.67
N SER A 268 -4.81 16.63 12.34
CA SER A 268 -4.85 16.20 13.75
C SER A 268 -4.45 14.74 13.90
N GLY A 269 -4.89 13.87 13.00
CA GLY A 269 -4.55 12.45 12.99
C GLY A 269 -3.05 12.20 12.83
N LEU A 270 -2.41 12.94 11.93
CA LEU A 270 -0.96 12.90 11.76
C LEU A 270 -0.23 13.40 13.02
N GLY A 271 -0.68 14.50 13.63
CA GLY A 271 -0.11 14.98 14.90
C GLY A 271 -0.16 13.93 16.01
N GLU A 272 -1.33 13.34 16.25
CA GLU A 272 -1.50 12.28 17.26
C GLU A 272 -0.63 11.04 16.96
N LYS A 273 -0.43 10.69 15.69
CA LYS A 273 0.47 9.59 15.31
C LYS A 273 1.94 9.93 15.51
N LEU A 274 2.32 11.20 15.32
CA LEU A 274 3.68 11.65 15.61
C LEU A 274 3.97 11.68 17.12
N ASP A 275 3.00 12.07 17.95
CA ASP A 275 3.11 11.97 19.41
C ASP A 275 3.35 10.52 19.84
N GLN A 276 2.58 9.57 19.29
CA GLN A 276 2.77 8.14 19.57
C GLN A 276 4.13 7.65 19.07
N LEU A 277 4.56 8.11 17.89
CA LEU A 277 5.83 7.72 17.28
C LEU A 277 7.04 8.18 18.10
N GLU A 278 6.97 9.39 18.66
CA GLU A 278 8.02 9.93 19.51
C GLU A 278 8.22 9.07 20.78
N VAL A 279 7.11 8.66 21.40
CA VAL A 279 7.14 7.72 22.53
C VAL A 279 7.70 6.35 22.10
N LEU A 280 7.19 5.77 21.01
CA LEU A 280 7.63 4.46 20.51
C LEU A 280 9.13 4.43 20.19
N THR A 281 9.66 5.52 19.64
CA THR A 281 11.07 5.61 19.24
C THR A 281 11.99 6.13 20.35
N SER A 282 11.47 6.36 21.56
CA SER A 282 12.20 6.95 22.68
C SER A 282 12.90 8.26 22.29
N GLY A 283 12.22 9.11 21.52
CA GLY A 283 12.73 10.40 21.04
C GLY A 283 13.69 10.34 19.86
N LYS A 284 13.99 9.15 19.28
CA LYS A 284 14.83 9.07 18.07
C LYS A 284 14.17 9.74 16.86
N ILE A 285 12.84 9.74 16.82
CA ILE A 285 12.05 10.59 15.94
C ILE A 285 11.25 11.48 16.88
N ALA A 286 11.48 12.79 16.81
CA ALA A 286 10.74 13.78 17.59
C ALA A 286 10.06 14.76 16.65
N TRP A 287 8.99 15.39 17.10
CA TRP A 287 8.37 16.44 16.30
C TRP A 287 8.05 17.68 17.14
N THR A 288 7.93 18.81 16.47
CA THR A 288 7.65 20.08 17.11
C THR A 288 6.53 20.79 16.38
N ASP A 289 5.60 21.34 17.16
CA ASP A 289 4.52 22.21 16.71
C ASP A 289 4.50 23.47 17.57
N THR A 290 5.44 24.38 17.32
CA THR A 290 5.54 25.63 18.08
C THR A 290 5.82 26.81 17.17
N GLN A 291 5.17 27.95 17.46
CA GLN A 291 5.42 29.25 16.82
C GLN A 291 5.43 29.20 15.28
N GLY A 292 4.57 28.37 14.67
CA GLY A 292 4.46 28.22 13.21
C GLY A 292 5.49 27.30 12.58
N LEU A 293 6.44 26.75 13.34
CA LEU A 293 7.37 25.72 12.89
C LEU A 293 6.82 24.34 13.21
N ARG A 294 6.37 23.63 12.16
CA ARG A 294 5.89 22.25 12.24
C ARG A 294 6.84 21.32 11.50
N GLN A 295 7.69 20.62 12.23
CA GLN A 295 8.70 19.73 11.65
C GLN A 295 8.95 18.50 12.49
N ILE A 296 9.37 17.45 11.82
CA ILE A 296 9.87 16.22 12.41
C ILE A 296 11.38 16.23 12.28
N GLN A 297 12.06 15.77 13.32
CA GLN A 297 13.50 15.58 13.35
C GLN A 297 13.82 14.15 13.75
N HIS A 298 14.83 13.56 13.13
CA HIS A 298 15.38 12.28 13.56
C HIS A 298 16.83 12.40 14.02
N SER A 299 17.21 11.56 14.98
CA SER A 299 18.55 11.52 15.58
C SER A 299 19.37 10.30 15.17
N PHE A 300 18.96 9.58 14.12
CA PHE A 300 19.71 8.41 13.64
C PHE A 300 21.07 8.84 13.10
N ASN A 301 22.11 8.04 13.38
CA ASN A 301 23.45 8.29 12.86
C ASN A 301 23.47 8.20 11.34
N ASN A 302 22.85 7.14 10.80
CA ASN A 302 22.61 6.94 9.40
C ASN A 302 21.19 6.36 9.23
N LEU A 303 20.26 7.18 8.75
CA LEU A 303 18.89 6.73 8.54
C LEU A 303 18.82 5.59 7.52
N GLN A 304 19.71 5.55 6.52
CA GLN A 304 19.67 4.56 5.45
C GLN A 304 20.07 3.14 5.91
N SER A 305 20.75 3.02 7.06
CA SER A 305 21.03 1.72 7.68
C SER A 305 19.91 1.23 8.60
N GLU A 306 18.99 2.10 9.00
CA GLU A 306 17.86 1.71 9.85
C GLU A 306 16.93 0.78 9.09
N GLN A 307 16.54 -0.32 9.71
CA GLN A 307 15.56 -1.25 9.16
C GLN A 307 14.18 -0.89 9.71
N PRO A 308 13.26 -0.30 8.91
CA PRO A 308 11.94 0.07 9.42
C PRO A 308 11.16 -1.14 9.96
N ALA A 309 11.46 -2.34 9.45
CA ALA A 309 10.86 -3.60 9.87
C ALA A 309 11.06 -3.94 11.36
N GLN A 310 12.10 -3.40 12.02
CA GLN A 310 12.35 -3.67 13.45
C GLN A 310 11.18 -3.19 14.34
N TYR A 311 10.46 -2.14 13.93
CA TYR A 311 9.31 -1.65 14.69
C TYR A 311 8.12 -2.60 14.59
N LEU A 312 8.01 -3.36 13.50
CA LEU A 312 6.94 -4.33 13.30
C LEU A 312 7.05 -5.50 14.28
N GLU A 313 8.27 -5.90 14.67
CA GLU A 313 8.49 -6.95 15.68
C GLU A 313 7.74 -6.65 16.98
N ASN A 314 7.76 -5.37 17.42
CA ASN A 314 7.05 -4.95 18.62
C ASN A 314 5.53 -5.11 18.49
N TYR A 315 4.96 -4.78 17.32
CA TYR A 315 3.53 -4.95 17.06
C TYR A 315 3.14 -6.43 17.09
N TYR A 316 3.91 -7.28 16.40
CA TYR A 316 3.59 -8.69 16.27
C TYR A 316 3.87 -9.50 17.54
N ALA A 317 4.81 -9.07 18.39
CA ALA A 317 5.13 -9.71 19.66
C ALA A 317 4.10 -9.43 20.78
N GLN A 318 3.38 -8.31 20.72
CA GLN A 318 2.45 -7.89 21.78
C GLN A 318 1.23 -8.81 21.95
N GLU A 319 0.82 -9.53 20.90
CA GLU A 319 -0.37 -10.38 20.91
C GLU A 319 -0.05 -11.88 21.12
N GLY A 320 1.22 -12.23 21.32
CA GLY A 320 1.65 -13.59 21.70
C GLY A 320 1.64 -13.86 23.20
N LYS A 321 1.06 -12.97 24.01
CA LYS A 321 0.93 -13.08 25.47
C LYS A 321 -0.53 -13.03 25.90
#